data_AF-A0A976DRY6-F1
#
_entry.id   AF-A0A976DRY6-F1
#
_cell.length_a   1.000
_cell.length_b   1.000
_cell.length_c   1.000
_cell.angle_alpha   90.00
_cell.angle_beta   90.00
_cell.angle_gamma   90.00
#
_symmetry.space_group_name_H-M   'P 1'
#
loop_
_entity.id
_entity.type
_entity.pdbx_description
1 polymer ?
#
loop_
_entity_poly.entity_id
_entity_poly.type
_entity_poly.pdbx_seq_one_letter_code
_entity_poly.pdbx_strand_id
1 'polypeptide(L)'
;MAAMVGNDPSLADVIRMVHPKPETASRAALYAWAIGKPADTAALPQVVQDLIAFRAGATASVPEVPFQMLSDLTLTPEQWATVAGRASWATLRQGLNMLDRKGAFTVAGTVERVAEVLRDPARIKAAKAMPYQLMATLRALEAGVDPRLRDALHDAMEASVANVPVLKGSVAVCPDVSGSMSSPVTGFRKGATTAVRCIDVAALVAAAVVRKNPGARVLPFEVGVRDVRLEARDTILSNAEKLAALGGGGTNCSAPLAALNTAGAAPDLVIFVSDNESWVDGRQGGQGTAMMGEWAKLKARNKAAKLVCIDIQPYGTSQAAEREDVLNIGGFSDAVFDQIAA
;
A
#
# COMPACT_ATOMS: atom_id res chain seq x y z
N MET A 1 23.59 -10.10 1.95
CA MET A 1 23.30 -10.16 0.50
C MET A 1 22.20 -9.21 0.06
N ALA A 2 21.13 -8.96 0.83
CA ALA A 2 20.04 -8.04 0.45
C ALA A 2 20.50 -6.65 -0.06
N ALA A 3 21.55 -6.07 0.53
CA ALA A 3 22.11 -4.79 0.10
C ALA A 3 22.69 -4.77 -1.33
N MET A 4 22.97 -5.93 -1.94
CA MET A 4 23.50 -6.05 -3.32
C MET A 4 22.43 -5.88 -4.41
N VAL A 5 21.15 -5.75 -4.05
CA VAL A 5 20.02 -5.69 -5.02
C VAL A 5 19.71 -4.26 -5.48
N GLY A 6 20.16 -3.23 -4.76
CA GLY A 6 19.92 -1.82 -5.14
C GLY A 6 20.78 -1.38 -6.33
N ASN A 7 20.23 -0.52 -7.19
CA ASN A 7 20.91 -0.05 -8.41
C ASN A 7 21.46 1.38 -8.32
N ASP A 8 20.79 2.32 -7.64
CA ASP A 8 21.16 3.74 -7.68
C ASP A 8 21.07 4.43 -6.30
N PRO A 9 22.21 4.66 -5.62
CA PRO A 9 23.53 4.07 -5.91
C PRO A 9 23.53 2.58 -5.60
N SER A 10 24.26 1.79 -6.40
CA SER A 10 24.47 0.37 -6.10
C SER A 10 25.43 0.20 -4.91
N LEU A 11 25.44 -0.98 -4.28
CA LEU A 11 26.43 -1.25 -3.22
C LEU A 11 27.87 -1.16 -3.75
N ALA A 12 28.09 -1.51 -5.01
CA ALA A 12 29.39 -1.37 -5.65
C ALA A 12 29.82 0.10 -5.72
N ASP A 13 28.90 1.02 -6.02
CA ASP A 13 29.20 2.45 -6.08
C ASP A 13 29.48 3.03 -4.69
N VAL A 14 28.70 2.62 -3.68
CA VAL A 14 28.96 3.00 -2.29
C VAL A 14 30.34 2.51 -1.83
N ILE A 15 30.72 1.27 -2.17
CA ILE A 15 32.06 0.73 -1.84
C ILE A 15 33.16 1.51 -2.56
N ARG A 16 32.98 1.84 -3.86
CA ARG A 16 33.93 2.65 -4.64
C ARG A 16 34.05 4.07 -4.10
N MET A 17 32.98 4.64 -3.56
CA MET A 17 32.98 6.00 -3.03
C MET A 17 33.63 6.09 -1.65
N VAL A 18 33.23 5.20 -0.73
CA VAL A 18 33.62 5.27 0.69
C VAL A 18 34.94 4.57 0.97
N HIS A 19 35.39 3.67 0.09
CA HIS A 19 36.60 2.84 0.28
C HIS A 19 36.66 2.19 1.67
N PRO A 20 35.62 1.44 2.09
CA PRO A 20 35.59 0.85 3.42
C PRO A 20 36.76 -0.11 3.62
N LYS A 21 37.46 0.02 4.75
CA LYS A 21 38.55 -0.90 5.12
C LYS A 21 37.95 -2.23 5.60
N PRO A 22 38.20 -3.36 4.92
CA PRO A 22 37.68 -4.64 5.37
C PRO A 22 38.39 -5.09 6.65
N GLU A 23 37.61 -5.57 7.63
CA GLU A 23 38.11 -6.10 8.89
C GLU A 23 38.57 -7.56 8.80
N THR A 24 38.11 -8.30 7.78
CA THR A 24 38.41 -9.72 7.58
C THR A 24 38.74 -10.04 6.13
N ALA A 25 39.47 -11.13 5.90
CA ALA A 25 39.78 -11.63 4.55
C ALA A 25 38.49 -11.91 3.75
N SER A 26 37.45 -12.43 4.41
CA SER A 26 36.16 -12.67 3.77
C SER A 26 35.45 -11.38 3.35
N ARG A 27 35.53 -10.33 4.18
CA ARG A 27 34.99 -9.01 3.84
C ARG A 27 35.77 -8.36 2.70
N ALA A 28 37.10 -8.51 2.69
CA ALA A 28 37.95 -8.02 1.61
C ALA A 28 37.61 -8.68 0.27
N ALA A 29 37.47 -10.02 0.26
CA ALA A 29 37.05 -10.78 -0.91
C ALA A 29 35.66 -10.37 -1.38
N LEU A 30 34.70 -10.19 -0.45
CA LEU A 30 33.35 -9.75 -0.78
C LEU A 30 33.34 -8.35 -1.43
N TYR A 31 34.10 -7.40 -0.90
CA TYR A 31 34.19 -6.06 -1.49
C TYR A 31 34.83 -6.08 -2.88
N ALA A 32 35.92 -6.83 -3.06
CA ALA A 32 36.55 -7.01 -4.36
C ALA A 32 35.59 -7.62 -5.37
N TRP A 33 34.89 -8.70 -5.00
CA TRP A 33 33.88 -9.34 -5.85
C TRP A 33 32.72 -8.39 -6.20
N ALA A 34 32.19 -7.65 -5.22
CA ALA A 34 31.07 -6.74 -5.43
C ALA A 34 31.38 -5.61 -6.43
N ILE A 35 32.62 -5.14 -6.50
CA ILE A 35 33.03 -4.07 -7.43
C ILE A 35 33.60 -4.58 -8.76
N GLY A 36 33.62 -5.91 -8.97
CA GLY A 36 34.13 -6.55 -10.18
C GLY A 36 35.65 -6.72 -10.25
N LYS A 37 36.36 -6.65 -9.11
CA LYS A 37 37.79 -6.96 -9.02
C LYS A 37 38.02 -8.45 -8.77
N PRO A 38 39.18 -9.00 -9.15
CA PRO A 38 39.56 -10.36 -8.77
C PRO A 38 39.48 -10.54 -7.24
N ALA A 39 38.83 -11.61 -6.82
CA ALA A 39 38.66 -11.98 -5.42
C ALA A 39 39.05 -13.44 -5.23
N ASP A 40 39.64 -13.77 -4.09
CA ASP A 40 39.87 -15.17 -3.71
C ASP A 40 38.52 -15.83 -3.40
N THR A 41 38.11 -16.76 -4.27
CA THR A 41 36.84 -17.47 -4.15
C THR A 41 36.75 -18.26 -2.84
N ALA A 42 37.86 -18.80 -2.33
CA ALA A 42 37.86 -19.57 -1.09
C ALA A 42 37.61 -18.70 0.15
N ALA A 43 37.95 -17.41 0.06
CA ALA A 43 37.70 -16.44 1.11
C ALA A 43 36.28 -15.84 1.06
N LEU A 44 35.55 -15.98 -0.06
CA LEU A 44 34.20 -15.43 -0.17
C LEU A 44 33.24 -16.02 0.87
N PRO A 45 32.23 -15.28 1.32
CA PRO A 45 31.16 -15.85 2.13
C PRO A 45 30.51 -17.05 1.43
N GLN A 46 30.16 -18.11 2.18
CA GLN A 46 29.63 -19.36 1.63
C GLN A 46 28.47 -19.13 0.65
N VAL A 47 27.54 -18.25 1.00
CA VAL A 47 26.39 -17.90 0.14
C VAL A 47 26.79 -17.34 -1.24
N VAL A 48 27.94 -16.66 -1.34
CA VAL A 48 28.47 -16.15 -2.61
C VAL A 48 29.16 -17.26 -3.38
N GLN A 49 29.88 -18.15 -2.70
CA GLN A 49 30.46 -19.35 -3.31
C GLN A 49 29.36 -20.24 -3.92
N ASP A 50 28.29 -20.48 -3.17
CA ASP A 50 27.12 -21.26 -3.62
C ASP A 50 26.47 -20.61 -4.84
N LEU A 51 26.33 -19.28 -4.85
CA LEU A 51 25.80 -18.54 -6.00
C LEU A 51 26.69 -18.66 -7.24
N ILE A 52 28.01 -18.59 -7.08
CA ILE A 52 28.96 -18.75 -8.17
C ILE A 52 28.89 -20.18 -8.72
N ALA A 53 28.91 -21.18 -7.84
CA ALA A 53 28.80 -22.59 -8.21
C ALA A 53 27.48 -22.89 -8.93
N PHE A 54 26.38 -22.32 -8.44
CA PHE A 54 25.05 -22.47 -9.05
C PHE A 54 25.01 -21.83 -10.45
N ARG A 55 25.51 -20.61 -10.61
CA ARG A 55 25.59 -19.92 -11.91
C ARG A 55 26.48 -20.65 -12.92
N ALA A 56 27.51 -21.33 -12.44
CA ALA A 56 28.39 -22.15 -13.27
C ALA A 56 27.79 -23.53 -13.64
N GLY A 57 26.61 -23.88 -13.12
CA GLY A 57 25.99 -25.20 -13.30
C GLY A 57 26.68 -26.33 -12.51
N ALA A 58 27.58 -25.99 -11.58
CA ALA A 58 28.29 -26.96 -10.75
C ALA A 58 27.41 -27.55 -9.63
N THR A 59 26.27 -26.92 -9.32
CA THR A 59 25.27 -27.43 -8.38
C THR A 59 23.87 -27.08 -8.84
N ALA A 60 22.92 -27.98 -8.59
CA ALA A 60 21.49 -27.74 -8.79
C ALA A 60 20.80 -27.13 -7.55
N SER A 61 21.51 -27.06 -6.42
CA SER A 61 20.98 -26.52 -5.16
C SER A 61 20.82 -25.01 -5.24
N VAL A 62 19.61 -24.54 -5.01
CA VAL A 62 19.31 -23.10 -5.05
C VAL A 62 19.97 -22.40 -3.85
N PRO A 63 20.84 -21.40 -4.07
CA PRO A 63 21.51 -20.67 -3.01
C PRO A 63 20.55 -19.76 -2.22
N GLU A 64 20.84 -19.55 -0.94
CA GLU A 64 20.09 -18.68 -0.01
C GLU A 64 20.36 -17.18 -0.26
N VAL A 65 20.04 -16.71 -1.47
CA VAL A 65 20.21 -15.31 -1.90
C VAL A 65 18.86 -14.66 -2.18
N PRO A 66 18.77 -13.31 -2.16
CA PRO A 66 17.58 -12.62 -2.65
C PRO A 66 17.21 -13.09 -4.07
N PHE A 67 15.93 -13.35 -4.31
CA PHE A 67 15.47 -13.91 -5.58
C PHE A 67 15.82 -13.02 -6.79
N GLN A 68 15.99 -11.71 -6.59
CA GLN A 68 16.44 -10.77 -7.64
C GLN A 68 17.83 -11.13 -8.19
N MET A 69 18.66 -11.85 -7.42
CA MET A 69 19.94 -12.35 -7.90
C MET A 69 19.81 -13.63 -8.76
N LEU A 70 18.60 -14.21 -8.79
CA LEU A 70 18.23 -15.44 -9.51
C LEU A 70 17.22 -15.18 -10.65
N SER A 71 16.54 -14.03 -10.71
CA SER A 71 15.44 -13.74 -11.64
C SER A 71 15.79 -13.84 -13.11
N ASP A 72 17.05 -13.52 -13.44
CA ASP A 72 17.56 -13.47 -14.80
C ASP A 72 18.17 -14.80 -15.25
N LEU A 73 18.26 -15.77 -14.34
CA LEU A 73 18.75 -17.11 -14.62
C LEU A 73 17.60 -18.01 -15.11
N THR A 74 17.95 -19.00 -15.93
CA THR A 74 17.03 -20.05 -16.38
C THR A 74 16.98 -21.15 -15.31
N LEU A 75 15.99 -21.06 -14.43
CA LEU A 75 15.73 -22.05 -13.37
C LEU A 75 14.58 -22.99 -13.77
N THR A 76 14.60 -24.23 -13.26
CA THR A 76 13.49 -25.18 -13.43
C THR A 76 12.30 -24.81 -12.53
N PRO A 77 11.09 -25.33 -12.82
CA PRO A 77 9.93 -25.18 -11.93
C PRO A 77 10.21 -25.58 -10.47
N GLU A 78 10.95 -26.66 -10.23
CA GLU A 78 11.30 -27.16 -8.89
C GLU A 78 12.25 -26.20 -8.14
N GLN A 79 13.18 -25.58 -8.88
CA GLN A 79 14.04 -24.55 -8.33
C GLN A 79 13.24 -23.29 -7.97
N TRP A 80 12.29 -22.88 -8.83
CA TRP A 80 11.39 -21.77 -8.52
C TRP A 80 10.44 -22.05 -7.35
N ALA A 81 9.96 -23.30 -7.22
CA ALA A 81 9.20 -23.73 -6.06
C ALA A 81 10.04 -23.67 -4.76
N THR A 82 11.33 -24.00 -4.85
CA THR A 82 12.29 -23.85 -3.74
C THR A 82 12.48 -22.38 -3.36
N VAL A 83 12.64 -21.49 -4.35
CA VAL A 83 12.71 -20.04 -4.13
C VAL A 83 11.44 -19.53 -3.46
N ALA A 84 10.26 -19.93 -3.94
CA ALA A 84 8.98 -19.55 -3.35
C ALA A 84 8.85 -20.03 -1.90
N GLY A 85 9.28 -21.25 -1.58
CA GLY A 85 9.22 -21.80 -0.22
C GLY A 85 10.09 -21.08 0.80
N ARG A 86 11.15 -20.39 0.37
CA ARG A 86 12.08 -19.64 1.23
C ARG A 86 11.82 -18.13 1.22
N ALA A 87 10.99 -17.65 0.30
CA ALA A 87 10.74 -16.24 0.12
C ALA A 87 10.06 -15.61 1.36
N SER A 88 10.44 -14.36 1.64
CA SER A 88 9.76 -13.58 2.67
C SER A 88 8.29 -13.32 2.28
N TRP A 89 7.44 -13.03 3.27
CA TRP A 89 6.03 -12.68 3.01
C TRP A 89 5.89 -11.53 2.01
N ALA A 90 6.70 -10.47 2.18
CA ALA A 90 6.69 -9.31 1.28
C ALA A 90 7.17 -9.65 -0.13
N THR A 91 8.13 -10.57 -0.26
CA THR A 91 8.60 -11.09 -1.55
C THR A 91 7.51 -11.88 -2.25
N LEU A 92 6.83 -12.79 -1.53
CA LEU A 92 5.73 -13.57 -2.09
C LEU A 92 4.61 -12.69 -2.59
N ARG A 93 4.12 -11.74 -1.77
CA ARG A 93 3.06 -10.79 -2.16
C ARG A 93 3.38 -10.05 -3.47
N GLN A 94 4.62 -9.61 -3.65
CA GLN A 94 5.03 -8.85 -4.84
C GLN A 94 5.36 -9.75 -6.04
N GLY A 95 5.69 -11.02 -5.79
CA GLY A 95 6.26 -11.93 -6.78
C GLY A 95 5.31 -12.95 -7.39
N LEU A 96 4.03 -13.00 -7.00
CA LEU A 96 3.11 -14.07 -7.41
C LEU A 96 3.02 -14.25 -8.94
N ASN A 97 2.77 -13.18 -9.70
CA ASN A 97 2.70 -13.28 -11.17
C ASN A 97 4.02 -13.76 -11.78
N MET A 98 5.17 -13.36 -11.21
CA MET A 98 6.47 -13.80 -11.70
C MET A 98 6.69 -15.28 -11.42
N LEU A 99 6.39 -15.73 -10.19
CA LEU A 99 6.50 -17.14 -9.79
C LEU A 99 5.59 -18.04 -10.64
N ASP A 100 4.38 -17.57 -10.94
CA ASP A 100 3.44 -18.25 -11.82
C ASP A 100 4.00 -18.40 -13.24
N ARG A 101 4.44 -17.29 -13.86
CA ARG A 101 5.07 -17.31 -15.19
C ARG A 101 6.33 -18.18 -15.28
N LYS A 102 7.07 -18.29 -14.18
CA LYS A 102 8.27 -19.13 -14.08
C LYS A 102 7.96 -20.60 -13.76
N GLY A 103 6.68 -20.96 -13.62
CA GLY A 103 6.22 -22.32 -13.42
C GLY A 103 6.34 -22.82 -11.98
N ALA A 104 6.63 -21.96 -10.99
CA ALA A 104 6.77 -22.40 -9.59
C ALA A 104 5.52 -23.14 -9.09
N PHE A 105 4.34 -22.69 -9.54
CA PHE A 105 3.05 -23.21 -9.11
C PHE A 105 2.59 -24.46 -9.87
N THR A 106 3.34 -24.93 -10.87
CA THR A 106 3.07 -26.24 -11.49
C THR A 106 3.59 -27.40 -10.63
N VAL A 107 4.49 -27.11 -9.68
CA VAL A 107 5.02 -28.08 -8.73
C VAL A 107 4.03 -28.29 -7.59
N ALA A 108 3.56 -29.52 -7.43
CA ALA A 108 2.57 -29.90 -6.43
C ALA A 108 2.94 -29.45 -5.00
N GLY A 109 1.97 -28.92 -4.26
CA GLY A 109 2.16 -28.43 -2.89
C GLY A 109 2.73 -27.02 -2.78
N THR A 110 3.16 -26.39 -3.88
CA THR A 110 3.76 -25.05 -3.83
C THR A 110 2.71 -23.97 -3.61
N VAL A 111 1.57 -24.07 -4.28
CA VAL A 111 0.45 -23.13 -4.12
C VAL A 111 -0.06 -23.13 -2.68
N GLU A 112 -0.27 -24.32 -2.12
CA GLU A 112 -0.78 -24.51 -0.76
C GLU A 112 0.17 -23.90 0.27
N ARG A 113 1.47 -24.20 0.15
CA ARG A 113 2.50 -23.65 1.03
C ARG A 113 2.58 -22.13 0.95
N VAL A 114 2.51 -21.55 -0.25
CA VAL A 114 2.54 -20.09 -0.42
C VAL A 114 1.26 -19.45 0.13
N ALA A 115 0.10 -20.06 -0.10
CA ALA A 115 -1.18 -19.60 0.45
C ALA A 115 -1.16 -19.60 1.99
N GLU A 116 -0.65 -20.65 2.62
CA GLU A 116 -0.49 -20.73 4.08
C GLU A 116 0.40 -19.61 4.62
N VAL A 117 1.54 -19.36 3.97
CA VAL A 117 2.45 -18.26 4.35
C VAL A 117 1.77 -16.90 4.22
N LEU A 118 0.99 -16.68 3.15
CA LEU A 118 0.29 -15.42 2.93
C LEU A 118 -0.79 -15.17 3.99
N ARG A 119 -1.49 -16.22 4.45
CA ARG A 119 -2.56 -16.16 5.46
C ARG A 119 -2.06 -16.05 6.90
N ASP A 120 -0.79 -16.36 7.17
CA ASP A 120 -0.20 -16.37 8.51
C ASP A 120 -0.27 -14.99 9.18
N PRO A 121 -1.08 -14.80 10.23
CA PRO A 121 -1.23 -13.51 10.90
C PRO A 121 0.06 -12.99 11.53
N ALA A 122 0.95 -13.88 11.99
CA ALA A 122 2.22 -13.49 12.58
C ALA A 122 3.14 -12.89 11.52
N ARG A 123 3.15 -13.45 10.30
CA ARG A 123 3.92 -12.93 9.16
C ARG A 123 3.33 -11.64 8.62
N ILE A 124 2.01 -11.52 8.52
CA ILE A 124 1.30 -10.29 8.13
C ILE A 124 1.68 -9.16 9.09
N LYS A 125 1.65 -9.43 10.40
CA LYS A 125 2.06 -8.47 11.44
C LYS A 125 3.54 -8.12 11.36
N ALA A 126 4.43 -9.11 11.24
CA ALA A 126 5.88 -8.88 11.16
C ALA A 126 6.28 -8.10 9.91
N ALA A 127 5.60 -8.34 8.78
CA ALA A 127 5.77 -7.59 7.54
C ALA A 127 5.16 -6.18 7.60
N LYS A 128 4.42 -5.84 8.67
CA LYS A 128 3.59 -4.62 8.78
C LYS A 128 2.73 -4.42 7.54
N ALA A 129 2.18 -5.53 7.04
CA ALA A 129 1.34 -5.51 5.87
C ALA A 129 0.07 -4.71 6.14
N MET A 130 -0.34 -3.89 5.19
CA MET A 130 -1.47 -3.01 5.34
C MET A 130 -2.46 -3.20 4.18
N PRO A 131 -3.74 -2.81 4.35
CA PRO A 131 -4.80 -3.17 3.41
C PRO A 131 -4.58 -2.66 1.98
N TYR A 132 -4.01 -1.46 1.79
CA TYR A 132 -3.84 -0.88 0.46
C TYR A 132 -2.83 -1.66 -0.39
N GLN A 133 -1.68 -2.02 0.19
CA GLN A 133 -0.71 -2.88 -0.48
C GLN A 133 -1.30 -4.20 -0.99
N LEU A 134 -2.19 -4.81 -0.20
CA LEU A 134 -2.84 -6.07 -0.55
C LEU A 134 -3.93 -5.89 -1.61
N MET A 135 -4.73 -4.82 -1.51
CA MET A 135 -5.67 -4.43 -2.56
C MET A 135 -4.96 -4.17 -3.89
N ALA A 136 -3.85 -3.44 -3.88
CA ALA A 136 -3.04 -3.18 -5.06
C ALA A 136 -2.49 -4.49 -5.66
N THR A 137 -2.01 -5.42 -4.81
CA THR A 137 -1.59 -6.75 -5.27
C THR A 137 -2.74 -7.54 -5.88
N LEU A 138 -3.92 -7.58 -5.25
CA LEU A 138 -5.10 -8.28 -5.76
C LEU A 138 -5.55 -7.77 -7.13
N ARG A 139 -5.49 -6.44 -7.34
CA ARG A 139 -5.83 -5.78 -8.60
C ARG A 139 -4.77 -6.03 -9.70
N ALA A 140 -3.51 -6.21 -9.32
CA ALA A 140 -2.42 -6.53 -10.25
C ALA A 140 -2.27 -8.04 -10.52
N LEU A 141 -2.92 -8.91 -9.74
CA LEU A 141 -2.82 -10.35 -9.87
C LEU A 141 -3.45 -10.84 -11.18
N GLU A 142 -2.64 -11.52 -11.99
CA GLU A 142 -3.07 -12.03 -13.30
C GLU A 142 -4.16 -13.10 -13.16
N ALA A 143 -5.07 -13.18 -14.13
CA ALA A 143 -6.21 -14.11 -14.09
C ALA A 143 -5.80 -15.59 -14.14
N GLY A 144 -4.61 -15.89 -14.66
CA GLY A 144 -4.07 -17.26 -14.74
C GLY A 144 -3.52 -17.80 -13.43
N VAL A 145 -3.27 -16.93 -12.43
CA VAL A 145 -2.73 -17.36 -11.13
C VAL A 145 -3.78 -18.17 -10.38
N ASP A 146 -3.36 -19.26 -9.73
CA ASP A 146 -4.23 -20.17 -8.98
C ASP A 146 -5.16 -19.39 -8.01
N PRO A 147 -6.50 -19.60 -8.08
CA PRO A 147 -7.47 -18.88 -7.26
C PRO A 147 -7.21 -18.95 -5.76
N ARG A 148 -6.59 -20.02 -5.26
CA ARG A 148 -6.28 -20.17 -3.82
C ARG A 148 -5.32 -19.10 -3.31
N LEU A 149 -4.44 -18.58 -4.18
CA LEU A 149 -3.55 -17.47 -3.86
C LEU A 149 -4.30 -16.13 -3.80
N ARG A 150 -5.31 -15.95 -4.66
CA ARG A 150 -6.20 -14.79 -4.60
C ARG A 150 -6.99 -14.80 -3.29
N ASP A 151 -7.55 -15.95 -2.90
CA ASP A 151 -8.24 -16.11 -1.62
C ASP A 151 -7.31 -15.86 -0.43
N ALA A 152 -6.06 -16.35 -0.50
CA ALA A 152 -5.07 -16.08 0.54
C ALA A 152 -4.73 -14.60 0.68
N LEU A 153 -4.69 -13.84 -0.42
CA LEU A 153 -4.52 -12.39 -0.37
C LEU A 153 -5.75 -11.66 0.18
N HIS A 154 -6.97 -12.15 -0.11
CA HIS A 154 -8.19 -11.65 0.52
C HIS A 154 -8.15 -11.83 2.04
N ASP A 155 -7.87 -13.05 2.51
CA ASP A 155 -7.71 -13.36 3.93
C ASP A 155 -6.63 -12.48 4.58
N ALA A 156 -5.49 -12.34 3.91
CA ALA A 156 -4.39 -11.49 4.38
C ALA A 156 -4.81 -10.03 4.48
N MET A 157 -5.64 -9.53 3.55
CA MET A 157 -6.12 -8.16 3.55
C MET A 157 -7.04 -7.91 4.74
N GLU A 158 -7.94 -8.84 5.02
CA GLU A 158 -8.82 -8.79 6.19
C GLU A 158 -8.03 -8.78 7.50
N ALA A 159 -7.01 -9.64 7.62
CA ALA A 159 -6.13 -9.71 8.77
C ALA A 159 -5.22 -8.46 8.91
N SER A 160 -4.83 -7.84 7.80
CA SER A 160 -3.95 -6.66 7.79
C SER A 160 -4.58 -5.43 8.44
N VAL A 161 -5.92 -5.36 8.56
CA VAL A 161 -6.60 -4.28 9.29
C VAL A 161 -6.19 -4.26 10.76
N ALA A 162 -5.72 -5.37 11.33
CA ALA A 162 -5.19 -5.37 12.69
C ALA A 162 -4.02 -4.37 12.85
N ASN A 163 -3.26 -4.12 11.78
CA ASN A 163 -2.14 -3.17 11.75
C ASN A 163 -2.60 -1.70 11.57
N VAL A 164 -3.86 -1.46 11.19
CA VAL A 164 -4.41 -0.10 11.12
C VAL A 164 -4.61 0.46 12.54
N PRO A 165 -4.14 1.68 12.84
CA PRO A 165 -4.30 2.30 14.15
C PRO A 165 -5.78 2.55 14.49
N VAL A 166 -6.09 2.49 15.78
CA VAL A 166 -7.37 2.98 16.32
C VAL A 166 -7.28 4.50 16.42
N LEU A 167 -8.30 5.20 15.92
CA LEU A 167 -8.32 6.66 15.95
C LEU A 167 -9.02 7.13 17.23
N LYS A 168 -8.48 8.18 17.84
CA LYS A 168 -8.99 8.70 19.12
C LYS A 168 -10.26 9.52 18.89
N GLY A 169 -11.18 9.44 19.84
CA GLY A 169 -12.40 10.24 19.84
C GLY A 169 -13.46 9.75 18.84
N SER A 170 -14.44 10.60 18.61
CA SER A 170 -15.53 10.38 17.65
C SER A 170 -15.07 10.74 16.24
N VAL A 171 -15.25 9.81 15.30
CA VAL A 171 -14.73 9.92 13.93
C VAL A 171 -15.88 10.02 12.92
N ALA A 172 -15.74 10.90 11.94
CA ALA A 172 -16.53 10.90 10.72
C ALA A 172 -15.62 10.72 9.50
N VAL A 173 -15.94 9.78 8.62
CA VAL A 173 -15.25 9.56 7.35
C VAL A 173 -16.19 9.96 6.22
N CYS A 174 -15.69 10.81 5.32
CA CYS A 174 -16.41 11.37 4.20
C CYS A 174 -15.73 10.89 2.91
N PRO A 175 -16.06 9.67 2.43
CA PRO A 175 -15.55 9.19 1.15
C PRO A 175 -16.27 9.87 -0.01
N ASP A 176 -15.52 10.49 -0.90
CA ASP A 176 -16.06 11.00 -2.15
C ASP A 176 -16.48 9.82 -3.04
N VAL A 177 -17.69 9.89 -3.60
CA VAL A 177 -18.24 8.91 -4.55
C VAL A 177 -18.64 9.56 -5.88
N SER A 178 -18.19 10.79 -6.13
CA SER A 178 -18.44 11.50 -7.39
C SER A 178 -17.82 10.79 -8.60
N GLY A 179 -18.23 11.21 -9.81
CA GLY A 179 -17.79 10.55 -11.04
C GLY A 179 -16.27 10.54 -11.25
N SER A 180 -15.54 11.55 -10.74
CA SER A 180 -14.08 11.64 -10.87
C SER A 180 -13.35 10.52 -10.10
N MET A 181 -13.96 10.02 -9.01
CA MET A 181 -13.44 8.93 -8.20
C MET A 181 -13.31 7.58 -8.95
N SER A 182 -13.92 7.46 -10.13
CA SER A 182 -13.71 6.30 -11.02
C SER A 182 -12.31 6.26 -11.65
N SER A 183 -11.55 7.34 -11.57
CA SER A 183 -10.22 7.46 -12.17
C SER A 183 -9.14 6.67 -11.40
N PRO A 184 -8.04 6.26 -12.09
CA PRO A 184 -6.94 5.51 -11.47
C PRO A 184 -6.22 6.31 -10.37
N VAL A 185 -5.79 5.69 -9.27
CA VAL A 185 -5.05 6.36 -8.17
C VAL A 185 -3.80 7.14 -8.64
N THR A 186 -3.16 6.69 -9.71
CA THR A 186 -2.02 7.41 -10.30
C THR A 186 -2.41 8.68 -11.07
N GLY A 187 -3.70 8.94 -11.26
CA GLY A 187 -4.19 9.85 -12.29
C GLY A 187 -3.94 9.32 -13.70
N PHE A 188 -4.34 10.10 -14.71
CA PHE A 188 -4.03 9.81 -16.11
C PHE A 188 -2.57 10.16 -16.40
N ARG A 189 -1.70 9.15 -16.53
CA ARG A 189 -0.28 9.32 -16.87
C ARG A 189 -0.03 8.83 -18.30
N LYS A 190 0.91 9.48 -19.02
CA LYS A 190 1.50 8.93 -20.25
C LYS A 190 2.36 7.72 -19.87
N GLY A 191 1.75 6.54 -19.79
CA GLY A 191 2.37 5.30 -19.34
C GLY A 191 1.34 4.31 -18.81
N ALA A 192 1.75 3.43 -17.88
CA ALA A 192 0.83 2.52 -17.20
C ALA A 192 0.08 3.25 -16.08
N THR A 193 -1.25 3.15 -16.07
CA THR A 193 -2.10 3.56 -14.95
C THR A 193 -2.24 2.40 -13.97
N THR A 194 -2.45 2.70 -12.68
CA THR A 194 -2.79 1.65 -11.72
C THR A 194 -4.19 1.10 -11.98
N ALA A 195 -4.37 -0.22 -11.82
CA ALA A 195 -5.69 -0.84 -11.85
C ALA A 195 -6.58 -0.43 -10.65
N VAL A 196 -5.97 0.10 -9.58
CA VAL A 196 -6.69 0.64 -8.42
C VAL A 196 -7.27 2.02 -8.77
N ARG A 197 -8.56 2.22 -8.49
CA ARG A 197 -9.28 3.49 -8.67
C ARG A 197 -9.35 4.28 -7.37
N CYS A 198 -9.58 5.59 -7.44
CA CYS A 198 -9.75 6.44 -6.25
C CYS A 198 -10.91 5.98 -5.37
N ILE A 199 -12.02 5.55 -5.97
CA ILE A 199 -13.16 5.03 -5.23
C ILE A 199 -12.83 3.75 -4.45
N ASP A 200 -11.93 2.91 -4.96
CA ASP A 200 -11.47 1.72 -4.25
C ASP A 200 -10.66 2.12 -2.99
N VAL A 201 -9.88 3.22 -3.07
CA VAL A 201 -9.12 3.77 -1.93
C VAL A 201 -10.03 4.42 -0.90
N ALA A 202 -10.96 5.29 -1.32
CA ALA A 202 -11.92 5.92 -0.42
C ALA A 202 -12.75 4.87 0.34
N ALA A 203 -13.14 3.82 -0.38
CA ALA A 203 -13.76 2.65 0.18
C ALA A 203 -12.92 1.91 1.21
N LEU A 204 -11.67 1.62 0.87
CA LEU A 204 -10.72 0.95 1.74
C LEU A 204 -10.54 1.71 3.06
N VAL A 205 -10.36 3.04 2.98
CA VAL A 205 -10.20 3.90 4.16
C VAL A 205 -11.45 3.86 5.02
N ALA A 206 -12.64 4.04 4.43
CA ALA A 206 -13.90 4.01 5.17
C ALA A 206 -14.11 2.65 5.86
N ALA A 207 -13.89 1.53 5.16
CA ALA A 207 -14.03 0.20 5.72
C ALA A 207 -13.02 -0.08 6.85
N ALA A 208 -11.75 0.32 6.66
CA ALA A 208 -10.72 0.17 7.68
C ALA A 208 -11.03 0.99 8.94
N VAL A 209 -11.46 2.24 8.78
CA VAL A 209 -11.82 3.11 9.91
C VAL A 209 -13.04 2.57 10.65
N VAL A 210 -14.11 2.15 9.96
CA VAL A 210 -15.30 1.57 10.61
C VAL A 210 -14.94 0.30 11.37
N ARG A 211 -14.04 -0.54 10.84
CA ARG A 211 -13.60 -1.75 11.54
C ARG A 211 -12.81 -1.45 12.82
N LYS A 212 -11.94 -0.44 12.80
CA LYS A 212 -11.13 -0.05 13.97
C LYS A 212 -11.89 0.83 14.96
N ASN A 213 -12.86 1.58 14.47
CA ASN A 213 -13.69 2.50 15.23
C ASN A 213 -15.16 2.23 14.90
N PRO A 214 -15.81 1.22 15.52
CA PRO A 214 -17.19 0.83 15.19
C PRO A 214 -18.24 1.95 15.35
N GLY A 215 -17.93 2.98 16.13
CA GLY A 215 -18.77 4.18 16.27
C GLY A 215 -18.52 5.27 15.22
N ALA A 216 -17.62 5.05 14.26
CA ALA A 216 -17.35 6.00 13.19
C ALA A 216 -18.57 6.21 12.29
N ARG A 217 -18.84 7.45 11.94
CA ARG A 217 -19.88 7.81 10.98
C ARG A 217 -19.29 7.80 9.57
N VAL A 218 -19.97 7.18 8.63
CA VAL A 218 -19.58 7.23 7.21
C VAL A 218 -20.59 8.09 6.46
N LEU A 219 -20.09 9.13 5.79
CA LEU A 219 -20.88 10.11 5.07
C LEU A 219 -20.38 10.19 3.62
N PRO A 220 -20.64 9.18 2.77
CA PRO A 220 -20.26 9.24 1.38
C PRO A 220 -20.94 10.41 0.71
N PHE A 221 -20.27 11.08 -0.22
CA PHE A 221 -20.82 12.27 -0.84
C PHE A 221 -20.51 12.40 -2.32
N GLU A 222 -21.46 13.01 -3.03
CA GLU A 222 -21.31 13.57 -4.37
C GLU A 222 -21.80 15.02 -4.31
N VAL A 223 -22.92 15.38 -4.95
CA VAL A 223 -23.60 16.68 -4.73
C VAL A 223 -24.23 16.83 -3.34
N GLY A 224 -24.49 15.71 -2.66
CA GLY A 224 -25.03 15.61 -1.32
C GLY A 224 -24.55 14.34 -0.62
N VAL A 225 -24.89 14.18 0.66
CA VAL A 225 -24.59 12.94 1.40
C VAL A 225 -25.49 11.82 0.88
N ARG A 226 -24.87 10.67 0.62
CA ARG A 226 -25.54 9.45 0.18
C ARG A 226 -25.72 8.52 1.38
N ASP A 227 -26.89 7.92 1.48
CA ASP A 227 -27.13 6.90 2.50
C ASP A 227 -26.39 5.61 2.13
N VAL A 228 -25.48 5.20 3.01
CA VAL A 228 -24.88 3.87 2.98
C VAL A 228 -24.74 3.36 4.39
N ARG A 229 -24.94 2.05 4.54
CA ARG A 229 -24.65 1.36 5.78
C ARG A 229 -23.50 0.40 5.55
N LEU A 230 -22.34 0.73 6.12
CA LEU A 230 -21.21 -0.17 6.20
C LEU A 230 -21.28 -0.93 7.52
N GLU A 231 -21.15 -2.25 7.44
CA GLU A 231 -21.08 -3.09 8.63
C GLU A 231 -19.62 -3.36 8.95
N ALA A 232 -19.20 -3.12 10.19
CA ALA A 232 -17.80 -3.31 10.61
C ALA A 232 -17.29 -4.75 10.42
N ARG A 233 -18.22 -5.72 10.41
CA ARG A 233 -17.95 -7.15 10.25
C ARG A 233 -17.95 -7.62 8.80
N ASP A 234 -18.47 -6.82 7.87
CA ASP A 234 -18.38 -7.15 6.44
C ASP A 234 -16.92 -7.06 5.99
N THR A 235 -16.59 -7.82 4.95
CA THR A 235 -15.25 -7.75 4.35
C THR A 235 -14.97 -6.35 3.83
N ILE A 236 -13.69 -5.99 3.77
CA ILE A 236 -13.26 -4.71 3.22
C ILE A 236 -13.76 -4.56 1.78
N LEU A 237 -13.68 -5.61 0.97
CA LEU A 237 -14.13 -5.56 -0.42
C LEU A 237 -15.64 -5.43 -0.54
N SER A 238 -16.41 -6.14 0.27
CA SER A 238 -17.87 -5.99 0.25
C SER A 238 -18.31 -4.57 0.63
N ASN A 239 -17.67 -3.97 1.64
CA ASN A 239 -17.91 -2.57 1.98
C ASN A 239 -17.43 -1.62 0.87
N ALA A 240 -16.34 -1.96 0.18
CA ALA A 240 -15.83 -1.18 -0.93
C ALA A 240 -16.75 -1.20 -2.15
N GLU A 241 -17.30 -2.37 -2.49
CA GLU A 241 -18.28 -2.53 -3.56
C GLU A 241 -19.55 -1.74 -3.28
N LYS A 242 -20.04 -1.75 -2.02
CA LYS A 242 -21.18 -0.93 -1.60
C LYS A 242 -20.96 0.55 -1.86
N LEU A 243 -19.78 1.08 -1.49
CA LEU A 243 -19.44 2.49 -1.72
C LEU A 243 -19.25 2.79 -3.21
N ALA A 244 -18.60 1.90 -3.95
CA ALA A 244 -18.38 2.06 -5.38
C ALA A 244 -19.68 2.07 -6.18
N ALA A 245 -20.70 1.35 -5.72
CA ALA A 245 -22.03 1.29 -6.35
C ALA A 245 -22.86 2.57 -6.17
N LEU A 246 -22.51 3.44 -5.20
CA LEU A 246 -23.19 4.73 -4.99
C LEU A 246 -22.82 5.78 -6.03
N GLY A 247 -21.75 5.53 -6.79
CA GLY A 247 -21.06 6.59 -7.51
C GLY A 247 -21.79 7.17 -8.71
N GLY A 248 -21.35 8.36 -9.11
CA GLY A 248 -21.91 9.14 -10.22
C GLY A 248 -22.18 10.57 -9.79
N GLY A 249 -22.21 11.50 -10.75
CA GLY A 249 -22.57 12.90 -10.50
C GLY A 249 -21.38 13.84 -10.20
N GLY A 250 -21.72 15.04 -9.75
CA GLY A 250 -20.77 16.11 -9.40
C GLY A 250 -20.29 16.02 -7.95
N THR A 251 -19.47 16.98 -7.52
CA THR A 251 -18.82 16.93 -6.21
C THR A 251 -19.17 18.17 -5.38
N ASN A 252 -19.59 17.96 -4.12
CA ASN A 252 -19.87 18.99 -3.14
C ASN A 252 -19.27 18.63 -1.77
N CYS A 253 -18.03 19.05 -1.54
CA CYS A 253 -17.27 18.73 -0.32
C CYS A 253 -17.83 19.40 0.95
N SER A 254 -18.70 20.42 0.81
CA SER A 254 -19.36 21.03 1.97
C SER A 254 -20.50 20.16 2.54
N ALA A 255 -21.05 19.23 1.74
CA ALA A 255 -22.24 18.47 2.09
C ALA A 255 -22.09 17.61 3.37
N PRO A 256 -20.99 16.86 3.58
CA PRO A 256 -20.82 16.09 4.82
C PRO A 256 -20.75 16.97 6.07
N LEU A 257 -20.04 18.10 6.00
CA LEU A 257 -19.93 19.03 7.13
C LEU A 257 -21.27 19.71 7.42
N ALA A 258 -22.01 20.12 6.39
CA ALA A 258 -23.36 20.65 6.53
C ALA A 258 -24.32 19.63 7.15
N ALA A 259 -24.23 18.36 6.76
CA ALA A 259 -25.01 17.27 7.34
C ALA A 259 -24.67 17.04 8.83
N LEU A 260 -23.39 17.06 9.19
CA LEU A 260 -22.95 16.98 10.59
C LEU A 260 -23.48 18.16 11.41
N ASN A 261 -23.39 19.38 10.88
CA ASN A 261 -23.91 20.58 11.53
C ASN A 261 -25.43 20.52 11.74
N THR A 262 -26.18 20.11 10.70
CA THR A 262 -27.63 19.95 10.77
C THR A 262 -28.04 18.88 11.79
N ALA A 263 -27.30 17.78 11.86
CA ALA A 263 -27.53 16.70 12.83
C ALA A 263 -27.06 17.05 14.25
N GLY A 264 -26.51 18.25 14.48
CA GLY A 264 -25.94 18.63 15.78
C GLY A 264 -24.68 17.85 16.15
N ALA A 265 -24.10 17.05 15.25
CA ALA A 265 -22.90 16.27 15.50
C ALA A 265 -21.63 17.12 15.35
N ALA A 266 -20.67 16.92 16.25
CA ALA A 266 -19.38 17.62 16.23
C ALA A 266 -18.24 16.64 16.55
N PRO A 267 -17.91 15.72 15.62
CA PRO A 267 -16.87 14.72 15.83
C PRO A 267 -15.50 15.33 16.13
N ASP A 268 -14.65 14.58 16.82
CA ASP A 268 -13.28 14.97 17.15
C ASP A 268 -12.34 14.88 15.95
N LEU A 269 -12.66 14.01 14.99
CA LEU A 269 -11.91 13.83 13.77
C LEU A 269 -12.85 13.69 12.56
N VAL A 270 -12.64 14.52 11.55
CA VAL A 270 -13.32 14.40 10.24
C VAL A 270 -12.27 14.08 9.18
N ILE A 271 -12.48 13.02 8.41
CA ILE A 271 -11.56 12.55 7.37
C ILE A 271 -12.27 12.63 6.02
N PHE A 272 -11.79 13.48 5.13
CA PHE A 272 -12.19 13.50 3.72
C PHE A 272 -11.25 12.64 2.89
N VAL A 273 -11.81 11.87 1.96
CA VAL A 273 -11.04 11.09 0.99
C VAL A 273 -11.57 11.36 -0.42
N SER A 274 -10.79 12.02 -1.26
CA SER A 274 -11.19 12.43 -2.61
C SER A 274 -9.99 12.39 -3.57
N ASP A 275 -10.21 12.61 -4.87
CA ASP A 275 -9.21 12.40 -5.91
C ASP A 275 -8.36 13.60 -6.30
N ASN A 276 -8.76 14.87 -6.05
CA ASN A 276 -7.91 16.03 -6.35
C ASN A 276 -8.17 17.35 -5.60
N GLU A 277 -7.39 17.59 -4.55
CA GLU A 277 -6.83 18.82 -3.90
C GLU A 277 -7.32 20.27 -4.17
N SER A 278 -7.99 20.60 -5.27
CA SER A 278 -8.16 22.01 -5.71
C SER A 278 -9.12 22.87 -4.86
N TRP A 279 -9.63 22.35 -3.74
CA TRP A 279 -10.74 22.93 -2.99
C TRP A 279 -10.38 23.56 -1.63
N VAL A 280 -9.17 23.38 -1.09
CA VAL A 280 -8.77 24.08 0.17
C VAL A 280 -8.23 25.49 -0.12
N ASP A 281 -7.80 25.76 -1.36
CA ASP A 281 -7.37 27.08 -1.79
C ASP A 281 -8.55 27.94 -2.24
N GLY A 282 -8.87 28.95 -1.43
CA GLY A 282 -9.89 29.98 -1.71
C GLY A 282 -9.63 30.89 -2.92
N ARG A 283 -8.80 30.47 -3.90
CA ARG A 283 -8.45 31.25 -5.10
C ARG A 283 -9.15 30.78 -6.38
N GLN A 284 -9.70 29.56 -6.44
CA GLN A 284 -10.45 29.07 -7.61
C GLN A 284 -11.74 28.33 -7.21
N GLY A 285 -12.79 29.08 -6.87
CA GLY A 285 -14.17 28.55 -6.80
C GLY A 285 -14.83 28.61 -5.42
N GLY A 286 -16.16 28.83 -5.42
CA GLY A 286 -16.98 29.01 -4.20
C GLY A 286 -17.17 27.76 -3.32
N GLN A 287 -16.68 26.59 -3.75
CA GLN A 287 -16.83 25.32 -3.02
C GLN A 287 -15.89 25.22 -1.81
N GLY A 288 -14.64 25.66 -1.95
CA GLY A 288 -13.67 25.65 -0.85
C GLY A 288 -14.03 26.57 0.31
N THR A 289 -14.54 27.75 -0.03
CA THR A 289 -15.07 28.71 0.95
C THR A 289 -16.31 28.18 1.67
N ALA A 290 -17.18 27.45 0.99
CA ALA A 290 -18.35 26.80 1.60
C ALA A 290 -17.97 25.69 2.58
N MET A 291 -17.05 24.79 2.20
CA MET A 291 -16.52 23.73 3.07
C MET A 291 -15.90 24.33 4.34
N MET A 292 -15.03 25.32 4.19
CA MET A 292 -14.38 25.98 5.33
C MET A 292 -15.37 26.76 6.20
N GLY A 293 -16.44 27.31 5.61
CA GLY A 293 -17.55 27.91 6.35
C GLY A 293 -18.27 26.90 7.24
N GLU A 294 -18.60 25.71 6.72
CA GLU A 294 -19.21 24.63 7.50
C GLU A 294 -18.23 24.04 8.54
N TRP A 295 -16.94 23.94 8.21
CA TRP A 295 -15.91 23.53 9.15
C TRP A 295 -15.81 24.50 10.33
N ALA A 296 -15.81 25.80 10.08
CA ALA A 296 -15.77 26.81 11.15
C ALA A 296 -16.97 26.71 12.10
N LYS A 297 -18.17 26.43 11.58
CA LYS A 297 -19.38 26.18 12.40
C LYS A 297 -19.24 24.93 13.27
N LEU A 298 -18.68 23.85 12.73
CA LEU A 298 -18.43 22.62 13.49
C LEU A 298 -17.38 22.86 14.58
N LYS A 299 -16.25 23.48 14.21
CA LYS A 299 -15.14 23.83 15.11
C LYS A 299 -15.56 24.79 16.22
N ALA A 300 -16.55 25.65 15.98
CA ALA A 300 -17.12 26.51 17.01
C ALA A 300 -17.77 25.71 18.15
N ARG A 301 -18.34 24.54 17.83
CA ARG A 301 -19.01 23.63 18.78
C ARG A 301 -18.05 22.59 19.37
N ASN A 302 -17.06 22.14 18.59
CA ASN A 302 -15.96 21.30 19.08
C ASN A 302 -14.61 21.95 18.73
N LYS A 303 -14.01 22.65 19.70
CA LYS A 303 -12.73 23.34 19.53
C LYS A 303 -11.56 22.39 19.33
N ALA A 304 -11.67 21.13 19.76
CA ALA A 304 -10.64 20.11 19.58
C ALA A 304 -10.72 19.38 18.23
N ALA A 305 -11.80 19.55 17.46
CA ALA A 305 -12.04 18.81 16.22
C ALA A 305 -10.92 19.01 15.19
N LYS A 306 -10.37 17.93 14.64
CA LYS A 306 -9.37 17.98 13.55
C LYS A 306 -10.02 17.58 12.22
N LEU A 307 -9.56 18.22 11.15
CA LEU A 307 -9.93 17.87 9.78
C LEU A 307 -8.71 17.26 9.08
N VAL A 308 -8.89 16.10 8.46
CA VAL A 308 -7.89 15.48 7.59
C VAL A 308 -8.47 15.40 6.19
N CYS A 309 -7.74 15.90 5.21
CA CYS A 309 -8.11 15.86 3.81
C CYS A 309 -7.08 14.99 3.07
N ILE A 310 -7.54 13.89 2.49
CA ILE A 310 -6.71 12.92 1.76
C ILE A 310 -6.99 13.09 0.29
N ASP A 311 -5.99 13.60 -0.41
CA ASP A 311 -5.97 13.74 -1.85
C ASP A 311 -5.29 12.52 -2.47
N ILE A 312 -6.06 11.67 -3.14
CA ILE A 312 -5.54 10.42 -3.67
C ILE A 312 -4.58 10.66 -4.84
N GLN A 313 -4.89 11.61 -5.74
CA GLN A 313 -4.06 11.84 -6.92
C GLN A 313 -3.22 13.10 -6.71
N PRO A 314 -1.90 13.02 -6.82
CA PRO A 314 -1.03 14.17 -6.60
C PRO A 314 -1.06 15.10 -7.83
N TYR A 315 -2.08 15.94 -7.97
CA TYR A 315 -2.14 16.97 -9.00
C TYR A 315 -1.49 18.27 -8.51
N GLY A 316 -0.22 18.46 -8.86
CA GLY A 316 0.44 19.76 -8.79
C GLY A 316 0.61 20.34 -7.39
N THR A 317 1.27 21.50 -7.34
CA THR A 317 1.63 22.24 -6.13
C THR A 317 0.39 22.90 -5.50
N SER A 318 -0.48 22.13 -4.88
CA SER A 318 -1.49 22.68 -3.97
C SER A 318 -0.78 23.02 -2.65
N GLN A 319 -0.34 24.28 -2.51
CA GLN A 319 0.03 24.82 -1.20
C GLN A 319 -1.26 25.14 -0.45
N ALA A 320 -2.01 24.10 -0.08
CA ALA A 320 -3.18 24.26 0.76
C ALA A 320 -2.78 25.04 2.01
N ALA A 321 -3.52 26.10 2.33
CA ALA A 321 -3.20 26.97 3.45
C ALA A 321 -3.03 26.15 4.75
N GLU A 322 -1.81 26.11 5.29
CA GLU A 322 -1.51 25.39 6.53
C GLU A 322 -2.34 25.97 7.67
N ARG A 323 -3.13 25.10 8.32
CA ARG A 323 -3.87 25.43 9.53
C ARG A 323 -3.60 24.36 10.57
N GLU A 324 -3.47 24.76 11.83
CA GLU A 324 -3.20 23.82 12.93
C GLU A 324 -4.32 22.76 13.10
N ASP A 325 -5.54 23.08 12.68
CA ASP A 325 -6.70 22.18 12.76
C ASP A 325 -6.99 21.38 11.48
N VAL A 326 -6.18 21.53 10.42
CA VAL A 326 -6.36 20.87 9.11
C VAL A 326 -5.07 20.22 8.64
N LEU A 327 -5.10 18.91 8.40
CA LEU A 327 -4.00 18.14 7.82
C LEU A 327 -4.35 17.73 6.39
N ASN A 328 -3.60 18.22 5.40
CA ASN A 328 -3.74 17.80 4.00
C ASN A 328 -2.68 16.75 3.67
N ILE A 329 -3.11 15.62 3.09
CA ILE A 329 -2.25 14.50 2.75
C ILE A 329 -2.35 14.24 1.25
N GLY A 330 -1.26 14.54 0.53
CA GLY A 330 -1.17 14.34 -0.93
C GLY A 330 -0.65 12.96 -1.31
N GLY A 331 -1.36 12.30 -2.22
CA GLY A 331 -1.13 10.92 -2.62
C GLY A 331 -1.66 9.90 -1.60
N PHE A 332 -1.76 8.64 -2.02
CA PHE A 332 -2.21 7.57 -1.13
C PHE A 332 -1.19 6.44 -0.97
N SER A 333 -0.89 6.11 0.29
CA SER A 333 -0.15 4.93 0.72
C SER A 333 -0.61 4.53 2.12
N ASP A 334 -0.21 3.35 2.60
CA ASP A 334 -0.60 2.91 3.95
C ASP A 334 -0.05 3.80 5.07
N ALA A 335 0.99 4.61 4.81
CA ALA A 335 1.53 5.57 5.78
C ALA A 335 0.51 6.66 6.18
N VAL A 336 -0.51 6.88 5.34
CA VAL A 336 -1.61 7.81 5.61
C VAL A 336 -2.33 7.44 6.92
N PHE A 337 -2.49 6.15 7.23
CA PHE A 337 -3.14 5.73 8.46
C PHE A 337 -2.36 6.14 9.72
N ASP A 338 -1.04 6.06 9.69
CA ASP A 338 -0.19 6.49 10.80
C ASP A 338 -0.21 8.02 10.95
N GLN A 339 -0.27 8.77 9.85
CA GLN A 339 -0.39 10.23 9.87
C GLN A 339 -1.73 10.71 10.44
N ILE A 340 -2.84 10.03 10.12
CA ILE A 340 -4.17 10.33 10.68
C ILE A 340 -4.19 10.09 12.20
N ALA A 341 -3.45 9.08 12.68
CA ALA A 341 -3.45 8.66 14.08
C ALA A 341 -2.55 9.51 14.99
N ALA A 342 -1.65 10.33 14.41
CA ALA A 342 -0.68 11.18 15.12
C ALA A 342 -1.34 12.40 15.81
#